data_AF-A0A9E3K3L5-F1
#
_entry.id   AF-A0A9E3K3L5-F1
#
_cell.length_a   1.000
_cell.length_b   1.000
_cell.length_c   1.000
_cell.angle_alpha   90.00
_cell.angle_beta   90.00
_cell.angle_gamma   90.00
#
_symmetry.space_group_name_H-M   'P 1'
#
loop_
_entity.id
_entity.type
_entity.pdbx_description
1 polymer ?
#
loop_
_entity_poly.entity_id
_entity_poly.type
_entity_poly.pdbx_seq_one_letter_code
_entity_poly.pdbx_strand_id
1 'polypeptide(L)'
;MVDFARKYDVLVIGGGNAALCAAISARRAGASVLVLEGAPKFYRGGNTRHTRNMRCAHDAATDILTGPYTEQEFWEDLLRVTGGETDEELARHMIG
;
A
#
# COMPACT_ATOMS: atom_id res chain seq x y z
N MET A 1 -2.40 -24.74 13.28
CA MET A 1 -1.96 -23.51 13.98
C MET A 1 -0.64 -23.07 13.38
N VAL A 2 -0.30 -21.78 13.47
CA VAL A 2 1.03 -21.30 13.03
C VAL A 2 2.09 -21.98 13.89
N ASP A 3 3.09 -22.56 13.24
CA ASP A 3 4.29 -23.06 13.91
C ASP A 3 5.28 -21.91 14.06
N PHE A 4 5.51 -21.48 15.31
CA PHE A 4 6.46 -20.42 15.66
C PHE A 4 7.91 -20.93 15.82
N ALA A 5 8.12 -22.25 15.83
CA ALA A 5 9.46 -22.84 15.79
C ALA A 5 10.02 -22.88 14.35
N ARG A 6 9.15 -22.81 13.35
CA ARG A 6 9.54 -22.67 11.95
C ARG A 6 10.22 -21.31 11.70
N LYS A 7 11.38 -21.34 11.04
CA LYS A 7 12.01 -20.14 10.49
C LYS A 7 11.29 -19.69 9.21
N TYR A 8 11.06 -18.40 9.11
CA TYR A 8 10.54 -17.74 7.91
C TYR A 8 11.58 -16.73 7.42
N ASP A 9 11.65 -16.51 6.11
CA ASP A 9 12.57 -15.55 5.52
C ASP A 9 12.10 -14.10 5.77
N VAL A 10 10.79 -13.88 5.78
CA VAL A 10 10.18 -12.57 6.00
C VAL A 10 9.05 -12.66 7.02
N LEU A 11 9.09 -11.78 8.02
CA LEU A 11 8.01 -11.53 8.96
C LEU A 11 7.32 -10.21 8.61
N VAL A 12 6.01 -10.24 8.39
CA VAL A 12 5.19 -9.06 8.10
C VAL A 12 4.24 -8.81 9.27
N ILE A 13 4.25 -7.59 9.80
CA ILE A 13 3.42 -7.18 10.93
C ILE A 13 2.29 -6.27 10.43
N GLY A 14 1.05 -6.68 10.69
CA GLY A 14 -0.18 -6.04 10.25
C GLY A 14 -0.88 -6.81 9.14
N GLY A 15 -2.19 -6.59 9.00
CA GLY A 15 -3.05 -7.18 7.97
C GLY A 15 -3.76 -6.15 7.08
N GLY A 16 -3.24 -4.92 7.00
CA GLY A 16 -3.71 -3.87 6.08
C GLY A 16 -3.08 -3.94 4.69
N ASN A 17 -3.40 -2.99 3.80
CA ASN A 17 -2.95 -3.01 2.40
C ASN A 17 -1.44 -3.15 2.26
N ALA A 18 -0.68 -2.29 2.93
CA ALA A 18 0.79 -2.27 2.82
C ALA A 18 1.41 -3.61 3.24
N ALA A 19 0.96 -4.17 4.36
CA ALA A 19 1.43 -5.45 4.86
C ALA A 19 1.09 -6.59 3.89
N LEU A 20 -0.14 -6.65 3.37
CA LEU A 20 -0.54 -7.69 2.43
C LEU A 20 0.19 -7.56 1.09
N CYS A 21 0.39 -6.35 0.57
CA CYS A 21 1.20 -6.10 -0.63
C CYS A 21 2.65 -6.57 -0.43
N ALA A 22 3.27 -6.23 0.70
CA ALA A 22 4.62 -6.68 1.03
C ALA A 22 4.70 -8.22 1.14
N ALA A 23 3.74 -8.85 1.84
CA ALA A 23 3.68 -10.30 1.99
C ALA A 23 3.52 -11.02 0.63
N ILE A 24 2.61 -10.54 -0.22
CA ILE A 24 2.38 -11.11 -1.56
C ILE A 24 3.62 -10.94 -2.43
N SER A 25 4.25 -9.76 -2.42
CA SER A 25 5.47 -9.49 -3.17
C SER A 25 6.61 -10.42 -2.74
N ALA A 26 6.88 -10.53 -1.43
CA ALA A 26 7.90 -11.43 -0.89
C ALA A 26 7.61 -12.91 -1.24
N ARG A 27 6.35 -13.35 -1.16
CA ARG A 27 5.96 -14.71 -1.58
C ARG A 27 6.20 -14.94 -3.07
N ARG A 28 5.89 -13.97 -3.94
CA ARG A 28 6.15 -14.04 -5.39
C ARG A 28 7.65 -14.10 -5.70
N ALA A 29 8.48 -13.48 -4.87
CA ALA A 29 9.94 -13.58 -4.94
C ALA A 29 10.51 -14.90 -4.37
N GLY A 30 9.65 -15.82 -3.90
CA GLY A 30 10.05 -17.15 -3.41
C GLY A 30 10.31 -17.24 -1.90
N ALA A 31 10.37 -16.12 -1.19
CA ALA A 31 10.64 -16.08 0.26
C ALA A 31 9.48 -16.67 1.05
N SER A 32 9.74 -17.50 2.07
CA SER A 32 8.72 -17.92 3.03
C SER A 32 8.30 -16.75 3.92
N VAL A 33 6.98 -16.54 4.06
CA VAL A 33 6.43 -15.35 4.75
C VAL A 33 5.49 -15.77 5.88
N LEU A 34 5.66 -15.14 7.04
CA LEU A 34 4.69 -15.15 8.14
C LEU A 34 4.03 -13.77 8.27
N VAL A 35 2.70 -13.73 8.26
CA VAL A 35 1.91 -12.49 8.47
C VAL A 35 1.24 -12.55 9.85
N LEU A 36 1.45 -11.54 10.67
CA LEU A 36 0.83 -11.42 12.00
C LEU A 36 -0.16 -10.25 12.02
N GLU A 37 -1.37 -10.50 12.47
CA GLU A 37 -2.41 -9.49 12.64
C GLU A 37 -3.04 -9.66 14.03
N GLY A 38 -2.97 -8.59 14.83
CA GLY A 38 -3.51 -8.55 16.18
C GLY A 38 -5.03 -8.36 16.22
N ALA A 39 -5.62 -7.83 15.14
CA ALA A 39 -7.06 -7.64 15.05
C ALA A 39 -7.81 -8.99 14.98
N PRO A 40 -8.96 -9.11 15.66
CA PRO A 40 -9.87 -10.24 15.48
C PRO A 40 -10.23 -10.43 13.99
N LYS A 41 -10.57 -11.65 13.58
CA LYS A 41 -10.81 -11.99 12.16
C LYS A 41 -11.77 -11.01 11.45
N PHE A 42 -12.83 -10.57 12.14
CA PHE A 42 -13.80 -9.61 11.62
C PHE A 42 -13.24 -8.19 11.42
N TYR A 43 -12.19 -7.81 12.16
CA TYR A 43 -11.59 -6.48 12.14
C TYR A 43 -10.26 -6.40 11.36
N ARG A 44 -9.84 -7.48 10.70
CA ARG A 44 -8.64 -7.47 9.86
C ARG A 44 -8.78 -6.51 8.69
N GLY A 45 -7.65 -6.03 8.17
CA GLY A 45 -7.60 -5.01 7.11
C GLY A 45 -7.20 -3.62 7.60
N GLY A 46 -7.16 -3.38 8.92
CA GLY A 46 -6.84 -2.09 9.50
C GLY A 46 -7.71 -0.97 8.92
N ASN A 47 -7.14 0.24 8.76
CA ASN A 47 -7.86 1.36 8.14
C ASN A 47 -8.18 1.14 6.65
N THR A 48 -7.41 0.29 5.94
CA THR A 48 -7.68 -0.03 4.53
C THR A 48 -9.09 -0.57 4.33
N ARG A 49 -9.63 -1.33 5.29
CA ARG A 49 -10.99 -1.87 5.18
C ARG A 49 -12.08 -0.78 5.06
N HIS A 50 -11.75 0.46 5.47
CA HIS A 50 -12.64 1.62 5.44
C HIS A 50 -12.43 2.50 4.22
N THR A 51 -11.41 2.23 3.39
CA THR A 51 -11.13 2.98 2.17
C THR A 51 -12.31 2.89 1.20
N ARG A 52 -12.71 4.04 0.67
CA ARG A 52 -13.79 4.14 -0.33
C ARG A 52 -13.28 4.53 -1.72
N ASN A 53 -12.21 5.30 -1.76
CA ASN A 53 -11.61 5.83 -2.98
C ASN A 53 -10.10 5.61 -2.95
N MET A 54 -9.51 5.41 -4.13
CA MET A 54 -8.06 5.40 -4.34
C MET A 54 -7.70 6.45 -5.37
N ARG A 55 -6.54 7.09 -5.20
CA ARG A 55 -5.97 8.01 -6.19
C ARG A 55 -4.75 7.34 -6.80
N CYS A 56 -4.71 7.27 -8.11
CA CYS A 56 -3.59 6.75 -8.88
C CYS A 56 -3.36 7.70 -10.05
N ALA A 57 -2.10 8.00 -10.35
CA ALA A 57 -1.78 8.77 -11.54
C ALA A 57 -2.17 7.99 -12.80
N HIS A 58 -2.74 8.69 -13.78
CA HIS A 58 -3.14 8.15 -15.07
C HIS A 58 -3.22 9.26 -16.12
N ASP A 59 -2.65 9.02 -17.30
CA ASP A 59 -2.57 10.00 -18.39
C ASP A 59 -3.89 10.23 -19.12
N ALA A 60 -4.83 9.30 -19.00
CA ALA A 60 -6.13 9.37 -19.65
C ALA A 60 -7.17 8.56 -18.84
N ALA A 61 -8.44 8.85 -19.09
CA ALA A 61 -9.54 8.15 -18.47
C ALA A 61 -9.42 6.63 -18.68
N THR A 62 -9.78 5.87 -17.64
CA THR A 62 -9.82 4.41 -17.65
C THR A 62 -11.27 3.94 -17.47
N ASP A 63 -11.49 2.62 -17.48
CA ASP A 63 -12.82 2.04 -17.24
C ASP A 63 -13.45 2.46 -15.89
N ILE A 64 -12.63 2.89 -14.93
CA ILE A 64 -13.04 3.19 -13.55
C ILE A 64 -12.64 4.59 -13.07
N LEU A 65 -11.71 5.27 -13.74
CA LEU A 65 -11.24 6.61 -13.39
C LEU A 65 -11.52 7.60 -14.52
N THR A 66 -12.01 8.78 -14.18
CA THR A 66 -12.43 9.80 -15.14
C THR A 66 -11.35 10.84 -15.37
N GLY A 67 -11.20 11.30 -16.62
CA GLY A 67 -10.24 12.34 -16.99
C GLY A 67 -8.79 11.87 -16.86
N PRO A 68 -7.82 12.74 -17.16
CA PRO A 68 -6.43 12.55 -16.73
C PRO A 68 -6.26 12.98 -15.26
N TYR A 69 -5.41 12.29 -14.52
CA TYR A 69 -4.83 12.74 -13.26
C TYR A 69 -3.34 12.44 -13.30
N THR A 70 -2.56 13.37 -13.84
CA THR A 70 -1.16 13.09 -14.20
C THR A 70 -0.25 12.95 -12.97
N GLU A 71 0.93 12.37 -13.14
CA GLU A 71 1.94 12.31 -12.07
C GLU A 71 2.31 13.71 -11.55
N GLN A 72 2.44 14.68 -12.46
CA GLN A 72 2.74 16.07 -12.12
C GLN A 72 1.62 16.71 -11.29
N GLU A 73 0.36 16.47 -11.67
CA GLU A 73 -0.80 16.96 -10.92
C GLU A 73 -0.87 16.33 -9.53
N PHE A 74 -0.59 15.03 -9.42
CA PHE A 74 -0.55 14.34 -8.12
C PHE A 74 0.59 14.92 -7.24
N TRP A 75 1.77 15.16 -7.81
CA TRP A 75 2.87 15.82 -7.10
C TRP A 75 2.50 17.21 -6.58
N GLU A 76 1.90 18.05 -7.42
CA GLU A 76 1.44 19.39 -7.04
C GLU A 76 0.38 19.34 -5.93
N ASP A 77 -0.55 18.38 -6.02
CA ASP A 77 -1.54 18.12 -4.98
C ASP A 77 -0.88 17.76 -3.64
N LEU A 78 0.11 16.86 -3.65
CA LEU A 78 0.84 16.48 -2.43
C LEU A 78 1.52 17.69 -1.79
N LEU A 79 2.27 18.48 -2.56
CA LEU A 79 2.90 19.71 -2.06
C LEU A 79 1.88 20.68 -1.47
N ARG A 80 0.74 20.86 -2.15
CA ARG A 80 -0.31 21.78 -1.71
C ARG A 80 -0.96 21.34 -0.40
N VAL A 81 -1.26 20.04 -0.24
CA VAL A 81 -1.96 19.53 0.96
C VAL A 81 -1.06 19.36 2.18
N THR A 82 0.25 19.17 1.98
CA THR A 82 1.23 19.09 3.07
C THR A 82 1.80 20.45 3.45
N GLY A 83 1.53 21.51 2.67
CA GLY A 83 2.14 22.82 2.88
C GLY A 83 3.62 22.86 2.52
N GLY A 84 4.08 21.98 1.62
CA GLY A 84 5.47 21.85 1.22
C GLY A 84 6.29 20.85 2.05
N GLU A 85 5.75 20.32 3.15
CA GLU A 85 6.40 19.34 4.02
C GLU A 85 6.29 17.90 3.46
N THR A 86 6.57 17.74 2.16
CA THR A 86 6.59 16.44 1.46
C THR A 86 8.03 16.02 1.19
N ASP A 87 8.37 14.79 1.53
CA ASP A 87 9.61 14.17 1.04
C ASP A 87 9.47 13.90 -0.47
N GLU A 88 10.21 14.65 -1.28
CA GLU A 88 10.10 14.59 -2.73
C GLU A 88 10.51 13.23 -3.30
N GLU A 89 11.57 12.61 -2.77
CA GLU A 89 12.07 11.33 -3.27
C GLU A 89 11.03 10.22 -3.06
N LEU A 90 10.48 10.14 -1.85
CA LEU A 90 9.44 9.16 -1.52
C LEU A 90 8.12 9.43 -2.25
N ALA A 91 7.74 10.71 -2.41
CA ALA A 91 6.52 11.07 -3.11
C ALA A 91 6.60 10.71 -4.60
N ARG A 92 7.71 11.01 -5.26
CA ARG A 92 7.91 10.63 -6.66
C ARG A 92 7.89 9.11 -6.82
N HIS A 93 8.61 8.38 -5.96
CA HIS A 93 8.59 6.91 -5.98
C HIS A 93 7.19 6.31 -5.76
N MET A 94 6.34 6.95 -4.95
CA MET A 94 4.96 6.51 -4.73
C MET A 94 4.05 6.78 -5.94
N ILE A 95 4.31 7.85 -6.69
CA ILE A 95 3.47 8.28 -7.82
C ILE A 95 3.74 7.41 -9.06
N GLY A 96 5.02 7.18 -9.41
CA GLY A 96 5.44 6.50 -10.65
C GLY A 96 6.91 6.15 -10.67
#